data_AF-A0A1F3ZTI2-F1
#
_entry.id   AF-A0A1F3ZTI2-F1
#
_cell.length_a   1.000
_cell.length_b   1.000
_cell.length_c   1.000
_cell.angle_alpha   90.00
_cell.angle_beta   90.00
_cell.angle_gamma   90.00
#
_symmetry.space_group_name_H-M   'P 1'
#
loop_
_entity.id
_entity.type
_entity.pdbx_description
1 polymer ?
#
loop_
_entity_poly.entity_id
_entity_poly.type
_entity_poly.pdbx_seq_one_letter_code
_entity_poly.pdbx_strand_id
1 'polypeptide(L)'
;MLERGAAVRDAWNAAANYSRVAASLDGLIAFHIDIDTLEIFAPIGDEPLDLGAHPRIAGIASRIDGDLLESIGKLWYRGKGWPDPEQQVLLAKEIKIRGWQRGDMLAWDDVCTGVRQDCYVFEGRLYEAAEMYCPVPDCECGEVSILFNTLKPRGAPSSGHVTVKLSGEIEIQANKNRRDRLDQLWTAFQKRHPNHLGRFARRYPIMKSIGARIVATPPALPPKAGRNDSCPCGSGKKYKRCCGTS
;
A
#
# COMPACT_ATOMS: atom_id res chain seq x y z
N MET A 1 -21.86 13.61 -23.87
CA MET A 1 -21.10 12.80 -22.88
C MET A 1 -21.75 12.84 -21.48
N LEU A 2 -22.34 13.96 -21.05
CA LEU A 2 -23.08 14.07 -19.77
C LEU A 2 -24.42 13.30 -19.72
N GLU A 3 -25.08 13.04 -20.84
CA GLU A 3 -26.40 12.35 -20.85
C GLU A 3 -26.34 10.89 -20.38
N ARG A 4 -25.25 10.15 -20.66
CA ARG A 4 -25.11 8.75 -20.22
C ARG A 4 -24.92 8.60 -18.71
N GLY A 5 -24.50 9.66 -18.01
CA GLY A 5 -24.29 9.66 -16.57
C GLY A 5 -25.50 10.12 -15.75
N ALA A 6 -26.54 10.68 -16.40
CA ALA A 6 -27.68 11.29 -15.70
C ALA A 6 -28.43 10.26 -14.85
N ALA A 7 -28.75 9.08 -15.40
CA ALA A 7 -29.43 8.02 -14.66
C ALA A 7 -28.63 7.54 -13.44
N VAL A 8 -27.30 7.42 -13.57
CA VAL A 8 -26.41 7.02 -12.46
C VAL A 8 -26.40 8.11 -11.38
N ARG A 9 -26.26 9.37 -11.76
CA ARG A 9 -26.29 10.51 -10.83
C ARG A 9 -27.63 10.60 -10.11
N ASP A 10 -28.73 10.47 -10.84
CA ASP A 10 -30.07 10.62 -10.29
C ASP A 10 -30.38 9.45 -9.33
N ALA A 11 -29.98 8.22 -9.69
CA ALA A 11 -30.02 7.08 -8.78
C ALA A 11 -29.15 7.29 -7.53
N TRP A 12 -27.93 7.83 -7.69
CA TRP A 12 -27.02 8.14 -6.58
C TRP A 12 -27.61 9.17 -5.61
N ASN A 13 -28.27 10.20 -6.13
CA ASN A 13 -28.92 11.22 -5.30
C ASN A 13 -30.20 10.72 -4.62
N ALA A 14 -30.88 9.73 -5.19
CA ALA A 14 -32.13 9.17 -4.66
C ALA A 14 -31.90 8.01 -3.66
N ALA A 15 -30.76 7.33 -3.74
CA ALA A 15 -30.45 6.16 -2.93
C ALA A 15 -29.55 6.49 -1.74
N ALA A 16 -29.73 5.76 -0.63
CA ALA A 16 -28.92 5.94 0.57
C ALA A 16 -27.52 5.31 0.49
N ASN A 17 -27.28 4.37 -0.43
CA ASN A 17 -26.03 3.65 -0.57
C ASN A 17 -25.80 3.12 -2.00
N TYR A 18 -24.55 2.76 -2.29
CA TYR A 18 -24.11 2.30 -3.62
C TYR A 18 -24.83 1.03 -4.10
N SER A 19 -25.24 0.12 -3.21
CA SER A 19 -25.82 -1.16 -3.62
C SER A 19 -27.24 -0.98 -4.14
N ARG A 20 -28.01 -0.07 -3.53
CA ARG A 20 -29.32 0.35 -4.05
C ARG A 20 -29.20 1.09 -5.39
N VAL A 21 -28.17 1.93 -5.55
CA VAL A 21 -27.88 2.57 -6.85
C VAL A 21 -27.66 1.52 -7.92
N ALA A 22 -26.75 0.58 -7.68
CA ALA A 22 -26.45 -0.50 -8.61
C ALA A 22 -27.70 -1.34 -8.96
N ALA A 23 -28.53 -1.65 -7.97
CA ALA A 23 -29.76 -2.42 -8.17
C ALA A 23 -30.86 -1.67 -8.96
N SER A 24 -30.85 -0.34 -8.94
CA SER A 24 -31.83 0.49 -9.67
C SER A 24 -31.47 0.78 -11.13
N LEU A 25 -30.27 0.40 -11.57
CA LEU A 25 -29.75 0.75 -12.88
C LEU A 25 -29.88 -0.43 -13.84
N ASP A 26 -30.72 -0.27 -14.87
CA ASP A 26 -30.86 -1.26 -15.94
C ASP A 26 -29.80 -1.07 -17.04
N GLY A 27 -29.33 -2.18 -17.60
CA GLY A 27 -28.40 -2.18 -18.74
C GLY A 27 -26.96 -1.76 -18.42
N LEU A 28 -26.61 -1.59 -17.13
CA LEU A 28 -25.27 -1.30 -16.67
C LEU A 28 -24.63 -2.50 -15.97
N ILE A 29 -23.30 -2.59 -16.09
CA ILE A 29 -22.50 -3.51 -15.28
C ILE A 29 -22.01 -2.72 -14.07
N ALA A 30 -22.42 -3.16 -12.88
CA ALA A 30 -21.99 -2.58 -11.62
C ALA A 30 -21.14 -3.59 -10.84
N PHE A 31 -20.00 -3.14 -10.30
CA PHE A 31 -19.10 -3.90 -9.45
C PHE A 31 -18.33 -2.92 -8.56
N HIS A 32 -17.73 -3.43 -7.50
CA HIS A 32 -16.76 -2.67 -6.70
C HIS A 32 -15.35 -3.16 -6.97
N ILE A 33 -14.40 -2.29 -6.72
CA ILE A 33 -12.99 -2.59 -6.77
C ILE A 33 -12.39 -2.23 -5.42
N ASP A 34 -11.68 -3.19 -4.82
CA ASP A 34 -10.73 -2.85 -3.77
C ASP A 34 -9.54 -2.19 -4.45
N ILE A 35 -9.37 -0.90 -4.18
CA ILE A 35 -8.34 -0.12 -4.86
C ILE A 35 -6.93 -0.56 -4.45
N ASP A 36 -6.74 -1.15 -3.27
CA ASP A 36 -5.44 -1.61 -2.76
C ASP A 36 -5.05 -2.95 -3.39
N THR A 37 -5.99 -3.90 -3.47
CA THR A 37 -5.73 -5.27 -3.97
C THR A 37 -6.04 -5.48 -5.45
N LEU A 38 -6.83 -4.61 -6.07
CA LEU A 38 -7.47 -4.78 -7.39
C LEU A 38 -8.48 -5.95 -7.43
N GLU A 39 -8.88 -6.50 -6.29
CA GLU A 39 -9.96 -7.49 -6.25
C GLU A 39 -11.30 -6.83 -6.61
N ILE A 40 -12.12 -7.56 -7.35
CA ILE A 40 -13.40 -7.09 -7.85
C ILE A 40 -14.52 -7.80 -7.11
N PHE A 41 -15.53 -7.05 -6.66
CA PHE A 41 -16.65 -7.57 -5.90
C PHE A 41 -17.97 -7.25 -6.59
N ALA A 42 -18.99 -8.07 -6.36
CA ALA A 42 -20.36 -7.68 -6.70
C ALA A 42 -20.78 -6.44 -5.89
N PRO A 43 -21.78 -5.66 -6.35
CA PRO A 43 -22.34 -4.56 -5.58
C PRO A 43 -22.92 -4.98 -4.21
N ILE A 44 -23.29 -6.26 -4.10
CA ILE A 44 -23.75 -6.91 -2.88
C ILE A 44 -22.98 -8.22 -2.77
N GLY A 45 -22.12 -8.32 -1.77
CA GLY A 45 -21.26 -9.48 -1.53
C GLY A 45 -19.99 -9.08 -0.77
N ASP A 46 -19.39 -10.06 -0.10
CA ASP A 46 -18.15 -9.95 0.67
C ASP A 46 -17.00 -10.77 0.07
N GLU A 47 -17.29 -11.58 -0.94
CA GLU A 47 -16.29 -12.40 -1.66
C GLU A 47 -15.92 -11.80 -3.02
N PRO A 48 -14.64 -11.90 -3.44
CA PRO A 48 -14.21 -11.50 -4.77
C PRO A 48 -14.92 -12.31 -5.87
N LEU A 49 -15.23 -11.67 -6.99
CA LEU A 49 -15.81 -12.29 -8.17
C LEU A 49 -14.80 -13.21 -8.87
N ASP A 50 -15.27 -14.38 -9.31
CA ASP A 50 -14.55 -15.18 -10.31
C ASP A 50 -14.60 -14.47 -11.68
N LEU A 51 -13.51 -13.81 -12.03
CA LEU A 51 -13.39 -13.09 -13.31
C LEU A 51 -13.50 -14.03 -14.53
N GLY A 52 -13.24 -15.33 -14.38
CA GLY A 52 -13.47 -16.33 -15.43
C GLY A 52 -14.96 -16.48 -15.77
N ALA A 53 -15.83 -16.37 -14.77
CA ALA A 53 -17.28 -16.36 -14.94
C ALA A 53 -17.85 -15.00 -15.40
N HIS A 54 -17.05 -13.92 -15.32
CA HIS A 54 -17.46 -12.56 -15.64
C HIS A 54 -16.56 -11.88 -16.69
N PRO A 55 -16.54 -12.35 -17.95
CA PRO A 55 -15.56 -11.91 -18.96
C PRO A 55 -15.63 -10.42 -19.31
N ARG A 56 -16.81 -9.78 -19.23
CA ARG A 56 -16.94 -8.33 -19.43
C ARG A 56 -16.29 -7.53 -18.30
N ILE A 57 -16.46 -7.97 -17.05
CA ILE A 57 -15.83 -7.36 -15.88
C ILE A 57 -14.31 -7.60 -15.93
N ALA A 58 -13.89 -8.82 -16.27
CA ALA A 58 -12.48 -9.16 -16.45
C ALA A 58 -11.78 -8.27 -17.49
N GLY A 59 -12.46 -7.99 -18.61
CA GLY A 59 -11.95 -7.10 -19.66
C GLY A 59 -11.84 -5.63 -19.24
N ILE A 60 -12.62 -5.19 -18.25
CA ILE A 60 -12.49 -3.84 -17.65
C ILE A 60 -11.35 -3.85 -16.63
N ALA A 61 -11.34 -4.81 -15.71
CA ALA A 61 -10.34 -4.95 -14.66
C ALA A 61 -8.91 -5.05 -15.23
N SER A 62 -8.73 -5.72 -16.36
CA SER A 62 -7.42 -5.85 -17.02
C SER A 62 -6.83 -4.55 -17.57
N ARG A 63 -7.64 -3.49 -17.66
CA ARG A 63 -7.23 -2.14 -18.10
C ARG A 63 -6.95 -1.20 -16.92
N ILE A 64 -7.17 -1.66 -15.69
CA ILE A 64 -6.92 -0.89 -14.49
C ILE A 64 -5.49 -1.18 -14.05
N ASP A 65 -4.59 -0.30 -14.45
CA ASP A 65 -3.19 -0.32 -14.04
C ASP A 65 -2.96 0.50 -12.76
N GLY A 66 -1.72 0.47 -12.29
CA GLY A 66 -1.29 1.17 -11.09
C GLY A 66 -1.40 2.69 -11.17
N ASP A 67 -1.17 3.28 -12.35
CA ASP A 67 -1.26 4.73 -12.55
C ASP A 67 -2.72 5.21 -12.44
N LEU A 68 -3.66 4.43 -12.98
CA LEU A 68 -5.09 4.68 -12.80
C LEU A 68 -5.50 4.52 -11.33
N LEU A 69 -5.03 3.47 -10.64
CA LEU A 69 -5.31 3.27 -9.21
C LEU A 69 -4.78 4.42 -8.34
N GLU A 70 -3.56 4.93 -8.62
CA GLU A 70 -3.03 6.12 -7.96
C GLU A 70 -3.93 7.34 -8.21
N SER A 71 -4.37 7.54 -9.45
CA SER A 71 -5.25 8.65 -9.83
C SER A 71 -6.60 8.59 -9.09
N ILE A 72 -7.16 7.38 -8.93
CA ILE A 72 -8.37 7.14 -8.13
C ILE A 72 -8.13 7.49 -6.65
N GLY A 73 -6.99 7.08 -6.09
CA GLY A 73 -6.60 7.44 -4.72
C GLY A 73 -6.52 8.95 -4.50
N LYS A 74 -5.91 9.69 -5.44
CA LYS A 74 -5.85 11.17 -5.39
C LYS A 74 -7.23 11.81 -5.52
N LEU A 75 -8.09 11.26 -6.37
CA LEU A 75 -9.46 11.72 -6.54
C LEU A 75 -10.27 11.58 -5.24
N TRP A 76 -10.03 10.55 -4.45
CA TRP A 76 -10.68 10.36 -3.15
C TRP A 76 -10.39 11.52 -2.18
N TYR A 77 -9.12 11.92 -2.03
CA TYR A 77 -8.75 13.08 -1.21
C TYR A 77 -9.38 14.38 -1.71
N ARG A 78 -9.34 14.60 -3.03
CA ARG A 78 -10.00 15.75 -3.66
C ARG A 78 -11.50 15.78 -3.36
N GLY A 79 -12.18 14.64 -3.43
CA GLY A 79 -13.60 14.52 -3.11
C GLY A 79 -13.93 14.82 -1.64
N LYS A 80 -12.97 14.62 -0.72
CA LYS A 80 -13.09 15.00 0.69
C LYS A 80 -12.75 16.47 0.96
N GLY A 81 -12.24 17.20 -0.03
CA GLY A 81 -11.68 18.53 0.17
C GLY A 81 -10.41 18.52 1.01
N TRP A 82 -9.75 17.36 1.11
CA TRP A 82 -8.50 17.18 1.85
C TRP A 82 -7.31 17.38 0.91
N PRO A 83 -6.16 17.85 1.43
CA PRO A 83 -4.97 17.98 0.60
C PRO A 83 -4.42 16.60 0.24
N ASP A 84 -3.88 16.47 -0.98
CA ASP A 84 -3.20 15.26 -1.43
C ASP A 84 -1.98 14.94 -0.52
N PRO A 85 -1.78 13.69 -0.09
CA PRO A 85 -0.68 13.33 0.81
C PRO A 85 0.71 13.75 0.30
N GLU A 86 0.98 13.62 -1.00
CA GLU A 86 2.28 14.03 -1.56
C GLU A 86 2.46 15.56 -1.45
N GLN A 87 1.39 16.32 -1.74
CA GLN A 87 1.40 17.77 -1.59
C GLN A 87 1.59 18.20 -0.13
N GLN A 88 0.97 17.49 0.82
CA GLN A 88 1.15 17.75 2.25
C GLN A 88 2.61 17.60 2.67
N VAL A 89 3.25 16.51 2.24
CA VAL A 89 4.66 16.22 2.53
C VAL A 89 5.58 17.30 1.97
N LEU A 90 5.34 17.73 0.72
CA LEU A 90 6.16 18.76 0.09
C LEU A 90 6.09 20.10 0.84
N LEU A 91 4.94 20.43 1.45
CA LEU A 91 4.73 21.65 2.22
C LEU A 91 5.12 21.51 3.70
N ALA A 92 5.34 20.30 4.19
CA ALA A 92 5.69 20.06 5.59
C ALA A 92 7.05 20.68 5.92
N LYS A 93 7.12 21.42 7.04
CA LYS A 93 8.39 21.95 7.57
C LYS A 93 9.26 20.85 8.17
N GLU A 94 8.62 19.83 8.73
CA GLU A 94 9.23 18.69 9.41
C GLU A 94 8.40 17.44 9.12
N ILE A 95 9.07 16.31 8.88
CA ILE A 95 8.45 15.01 8.60
C ILE A 95 8.92 14.02 9.67
N LYS A 96 8.01 13.62 10.55
CA LYS A 96 8.33 12.73 11.67
C LYS A 96 8.18 11.28 11.25
N ILE A 97 9.29 10.57 11.13
CA ILE A 97 9.27 9.13 10.84
C ILE A 97 9.64 8.36 12.11
N ARG A 98 8.80 7.41 12.50
CA ARG A 98 8.96 6.65 13.73
C ARG A 98 9.94 5.51 13.53
N GLY A 99 10.95 5.42 14.39
CA GLY A 99 11.93 4.34 14.38
C GLY A 99 12.96 4.39 13.26
N TRP A 100 12.90 5.38 12.37
CA TRP A 100 13.89 5.57 11.30
C TRP A 100 15.25 5.98 11.86
N GLN A 101 16.32 5.44 11.29
CA GLN A 101 17.70 5.82 11.61
C GLN A 101 18.39 6.44 10.41
N ARG A 102 19.36 7.32 10.66
CA ARG A 102 20.16 7.92 9.61
C ARG A 102 20.94 6.83 8.88
N GLY A 103 20.70 6.71 7.57
CA GLY A 103 21.27 5.66 6.73
C GLY A 103 20.22 4.68 6.21
N ASP A 104 19.08 4.57 6.89
CA ASP A 104 17.97 3.73 6.43
C ASP A 104 17.26 4.37 5.23
N MET A 105 16.79 3.52 4.31
CA MET A 105 15.82 3.93 3.30
C MET A 105 14.47 4.22 3.95
N LEU A 106 13.62 4.99 3.26
CA LEU A 106 12.28 5.36 3.73
C LEU A 106 11.20 4.84 2.81
N ALA A 107 10.15 4.28 3.42
CA ALA A 107 8.97 3.84 2.70
C ALA A 107 8.21 5.06 2.16
N TRP A 108 7.74 4.96 0.91
CA TRP A 108 6.95 6.01 0.27
C TRP A 108 5.68 6.35 1.04
N ASP A 109 5.00 5.34 1.57
CA ASP A 109 3.75 5.44 2.31
C ASP A 109 3.94 5.83 3.78
N ASP A 110 5.10 5.57 4.38
CA ASP A 110 5.48 6.18 5.67
C ASP A 110 5.61 7.70 5.55
N VAL A 111 6.20 8.16 4.45
CA VAL A 111 6.35 9.59 4.15
C VAL A 111 5.02 10.20 3.72
N CYS A 112 4.39 9.65 2.69
CA CYS A 112 3.12 10.11 2.13
C CYS A 112 1.95 9.38 2.80
N THR A 113 1.80 9.54 4.11
CA THR A 113 0.82 8.77 4.89
C THR A 113 -0.60 8.89 4.30
N GLY A 114 -1.22 7.74 4.07
CA GLY A 114 -2.59 7.65 3.55
C GLY A 114 -2.67 7.58 2.03
N VAL A 115 -1.54 7.55 1.30
CA VAL A 115 -1.58 7.08 -0.10
C VAL A 115 -2.08 5.64 -0.17
N ARG A 116 -2.66 5.28 -1.31
CA ARG A 116 -3.08 3.91 -1.64
C ARG A 116 -1.91 2.93 -1.47
N GLN A 117 -2.19 1.74 -0.97
CA GLN A 117 -1.18 0.69 -0.76
C GLN A 117 -1.19 -0.33 -1.89
N ASP A 118 -0.02 -0.80 -2.30
CA ASP A 118 0.12 -1.82 -3.33
C ASP A 118 -0.02 -3.22 -2.75
N CYS A 119 -1.25 -3.71 -2.65
CA CYS A 119 -1.55 -5.01 -2.07
C CYS A 119 -1.79 -6.11 -3.11
N TYR A 120 -1.44 -7.34 -2.76
CA TYR A 120 -1.56 -8.52 -3.61
C TYR A 120 -2.07 -9.71 -2.79
N VAL A 121 -3.10 -10.38 -3.30
CA VAL A 121 -3.66 -11.58 -2.68
C VAL A 121 -3.16 -12.82 -3.41
N PHE A 122 -2.55 -13.73 -2.66
CA PHE A 122 -2.13 -15.04 -3.17
C PHE A 122 -2.38 -16.12 -2.12
N GLU A 123 -3.11 -17.18 -2.50
CA GLU A 123 -3.39 -18.33 -1.63
C GLU A 123 -3.92 -17.93 -0.24
N GLY A 124 -4.85 -16.97 -0.20
CA GLY A 124 -5.47 -16.47 1.03
C GLY A 124 -4.54 -15.61 1.91
N ARG A 125 -3.35 -15.25 1.43
CA ARG A 125 -2.42 -14.33 2.10
C ARG A 125 -2.44 -12.97 1.42
N LEU A 126 -2.31 -11.93 2.25
CA LEU A 126 -2.22 -10.55 1.79
C LEU A 126 -0.77 -10.10 1.89
N TYR A 127 -0.23 -9.62 0.77
CA TYR A 127 1.11 -9.06 0.67
C TYR A 127 1.02 -7.59 0.28
N GLU A 128 1.99 -6.81 0.71
CA GLU A 128 2.16 -5.41 0.35
C GLU A 128 3.52 -5.22 -0.30
N ALA A 129 3.57 -4.44 -1.37
CA ALA A 129 4.80 -3.94 -1.97
C ALA A 129 5.12 -2.56 -1.41
N ALA A 130 5.98 -2.50 -0.40
CA ALA A 130 6.45 -1.25 0.19
C ALA A 130 7.68 -0.76 -0.58
N GLU A 131 7.56 0.41 -1.22
CA GLU A 131 8.68 1.02 -1.95
C GLU A 131 9.53 1.88 -1.03
N MET A 132 10.81 1.54 -0.95
CA MET A 132 11.80 2.25 -0.14
C MET A 132 12.71 3.07 -1.03
N TYR A 133 12.98 4.30 -0.61
CA TYR A 133 13.80 5.26 -1.32
C TYR A 133 14.92 5.77 -0.43
N CYS A 134 16.07 6.11 -1.03
CA CYS A 134 17.12 6.83 -0.35
C CYS A 134 16.71 8.30 -0.13
N PRO A 135 16.61 8.80 1.12
CA PRO A 135 16.22 10.19 1.36
C PRO A 135 17.42 11.16 1.36
N VAL A 136 18.66 10.69 1.27
CA VAL A 136 19.86 11.53 1.43
C VAL A 136 20.06 12.43 0.20
N PRO A 137 19.95 13.79 0.30
CA PRO A 137 19.91 14.67 -0.87
C PRO A 137 21.05 14.49 -1.88
N ASP A 138 22.29 14.39 -1.39
CA ASP A 138 23.48 14.36 -2.26
C ASP A 138 23.92 12.94 -2.66
N CYS A 139 23.13 11.91 -2.32
CA CYS A 139 23.46 10.53 -2.66
C CYS A 139 22.96 10.15 -4.07
N GLU A 140 23.83 9.59 -4.90
CA GLU A 140 23.56 9.26 -6.31
C GLU A 140 23.19 7.79 -6.55
N CYS A 141 22.88 6.99 -5.52
CA CYS A 141 22.69 5.54 -5.69
C CYS A 141 21.59 5.17 -6.71
N GLY A 142 20.52 5.98 -6.79
CA GLY A 142 19.40 5.74 -7.70
C GLY A 142 18.66 4.43 -7.42
N GLU A 143 18.71 3.92 -6.18
CA GLU A 143 18.16 2.62 -5.82
C GLU A 143 16.79 2.75 -5.15
N VAL A 144 15.83 1.97 -5.66
CA VAL A 144 14.52 1.76 -5.05
C VAL A 144 14.41 0.30 -4.63
N SER A 145 14.12 0.04 -3.36
CA SER A 145 13.93 -1.32 -2.86
C SER A 145 12.44 -1.57 -2.63
N ILE A 146 11.87 -2.57 -3.29
CA ILE A 146 10.48 -2.97 -3.14
C ILE A 146 10.44 -4.16 -2.18
N LEU A 147 10.03 -3.92 -0.93
CA LEU A 147 9.86 -4.97 0.07
C LEU A 147 8.47 -5.60 -0.07
N PHE A 148 8.44 -6.92 -0.14
CA PHE A 148 7.18 -7.67 -0.22
C PHE A 148 6.79 -8.23 1.15
N ASN A 149 6.15 -7.38 1.96
CA ASN A 149 5.71 -7.69 3.32
C ASN A 149 4.47 -8.57 3.31
N THR A 150 4.37 -9.51 4.26
CA THR A 150 3.12 -10.26 4.47
C THR A 150 2.28 -9.55 5.53
N LEU A 151 1.16 -8.96 5.12
CA LEU A 151 0.21 -8.29 6.01
C LEU A 151 -0.71 -9.31 6.71
N LYS A 152 -1.14 -10.36 5.99
CA LYS A 152 -1.98 -11.43 6.53
C LYS A 152 -1.40 -12.82 6.24
N PRO A 153 -1.26 -13.69 7.27
CA PRO A 153 -1.52 -13.43 8.68
C PRO A 153 -0.47 -12.50 9.30
N ARG A 154 -0.86 -11.75 10.33
CA ARG A 154 0.02 -10.80 11.01
C ARG A 154 1.24 -11.52 11.61
N GLY A 155 2.43 -10.97 11.41
CA GLY A 155 3.69 -11.53 11.90
C GLY A 155 4.28 -12.64 11.03
N ALA A 156 3.65 -12.96 9.89
CA ALA A 156 4.26 -13.82 8.89
C ALA A 156 5.53 -13.16 8.30
N PRO A 157 6.56 -13.96 7.94
CA PRO A 157 7.79 -13.42 7.38
C PRO A 157 7.55 -12.86 5.98
N SER A 158 8.21 -11.73 5.67
CA SER A 158 8.29 -11.15 4.33
C SER A 158 8.82 -12.16 3.30
N SER A 159 8.44 -12.00 2.03
CA SER A 159 8.97 -12.82 0.93
C SER A 159 10.40 -12.45 0.56
N GLY A 160 10.83 -11.24 0.88
CA GLY A 160 12.11 -10.65 0.49
C GLY A 160 11.91 -9.28 -0.15
N HIS A 161 12.89 -8.84 -0.93
CA HIS A 161 12.83 -7.56 -1.64
C HIS A 161 13.46 -7.64 -3.02
N VAL A 162 13.06 -6.69 -3.87
CA VAL A 162 13.65 -6.46 -5.19
C VAL A 162 14.22 -5.05 -5.19
N THR A 163 15.51 -4.92 -5.44
CA THR A 163 16.17 -3.62 -5.62
C THR A 163 16.23 -3.31 -7.11
N VAL A 164 15.73 -2.14 -7.49
CA VAL A 164 15.71 -1.64 -8.87
C VAL A 164 16.46 -0.33 -8.90
N LYS A 165 17.51 -0.25 -9.72
CA LYS A 165 18.16 1.03 -10.00
C LYS A 165 17.34 1.81 -11.03
N LEU A 166 17.42 3.13 -10.99
CA LEU A 166 16.82 4.00 -12.01
C LEU A 166 17.37 3.73 -13.43
N SER A 167 18.55 3.09 -13.55
CA SER A 167 19.09 2.59 -14.82
C SER A 167 18.36 1.36 -15.37
N GLY A 168 17.52 0.70 -14.57
CA GLY A 168 16.81 -0.53 -14.91
C GLY A 168 17.51 -1.82 -14.46
N GLU A 169 18.67 -1.74 -13.81
CA GLU A 169 19.30 -2.91 -13.17
C GLU A 169 18.43 -3.44 -12.02
N ILE A 170 18.29 -4.76 -11.93
CA ILE A 170 17.42 -5.42 -10.95
C ILE A 170 18.25 -6.45 -10.16
N GLU A 171 18.12 -6.40 -8.84
CA GLU A 171 18.62 -7.41 -7.91
C GLU A 171 17.48 -7.98 -7.07
N ILE A 172 17.41 -9.30 -6.95
CA ILE A 172 16.33 -9.99 -6.23
C ILE A 172 16.90 -10.75 -5.04
N GLN A 173 16.49 -10.37 -3.83
CA GLN A 173 16.92 -10.99 -2.58
C GLN A 173 15.73 -11.61 -1.84
N ALA A 174 15.61 -12.93 -1.94
CA ALA A 174 14.54 -13.69 -1.31
C ALA A 174 14.89 -14.11 0.12
N ASN A 175 13.88 -14.12 1.00
CA ASN A 175 13.99 -14.77 2.30
C ASN A 175 14.02 -16.31 2.13
N LYS A 176 14.52 -17.00 3.15
CA LYS A 176 14.68 -18.47 3.15
C LYS A 176 13.38 -19.17 2.71
N ASN A 177 13.47 -19.99 1.66
CA ASN A 177 12.35 -20.75 1.09
C ASN A 177 11.17 -19.88 0.63
N ARG A 178 11.44 -18.69 0.06
CA ARG A 178 10.41 -17.76 -0.44
C ARG A 178 10.67 -17.24 -1.86
N ARG A 179 11.67 -17.76 -2.57
CA ARG A 179 12.05 -17.27 -3.90
C ARG A 179 10.89 -17.28 -4.89
N ASP A 180 10.18 -18.40 -5.02
CA ASP A 180 9.05 -18.52 -5.94
C ASP A 180 7.95 -17.51 -5.66
N ARG A 181 7.63 -17.28 -4.37
CA ARG A 181 6.63 -16.29 -3.98
C ARG A 181 7.10 -14.86 -4.30
N LEU A 182 8.37 -14.55 -4.06
CA LEU A 182 8.93 -13.24 -4.40
C LEU A 182 8.88 -13.00 -5.91
N ASP A 183 9.25 -13.98 -6.72
CA ASP A 183 9.21 -13.87 -8.18
C ASP A 183 7.78 -13.67 -8.70
N GLN A 184 6.78 -14.37 -8.12
CA GLN A 184 5.35 -14.15 -8.43
C GLN A 184 4.87 -12.75 -8.06
N LEU A 185 5.23 -12.26 -6.86
CA LEU A 185 4.85 -10.94 -6.39
C LEU A 185 5.50 -9.84 -7.25
N TRP A 186 6.77 -10.01 -7.61
CA TRP A 186 7.47 -9.11 -8.52
C TRP A 186 6.83 -9.07 -9.91
N THR A 187 6.48 -10.23 -10.46
CA THR A 187 5.76 -10.33 -11.75
C THR A 187 4.42 -9.61 -11.68
N ALA A 188 3.66 -9.79 -10.59
CA ALA A 188 2.39 -9.13 -10.39
C ALA A 188 2.54 -7.60 -10.25
N PHE A 189 3.58 -7.15 -9.55
CA PHE A 189 3.93 -5.74 -9.44
C PHE A 189 4.24 -5.13 -10.81
N GLN A 190 5.11 -5.74 -11.60
CA GLN A 190 5.45 -5.25 -12.95
C GLN A 190 4.23 -5.24 -13.88
N LYS A 191 3.36 -6.25 -13.79
CA LYS A 191 2.12 -6.30 -14.58
C LYS A 191 1.17 -5.17 -14.23
N ARG A 192 1.02 -4.84 -12.93
CA ARG A 192 0.19 -3.72 -12.47
C ARG A 192 0.84 -2.38 -12.79
N HIS A 193 2.16 -2.30 -12.74
CA HIS A 193 2.97 -1.09 -12.93
C HIS A 193 3.88 -1.25 -14.16
N PRO A 194 3.33 -1.26 -15.39
CA PRO A 194 4.13 -1.41 -16.60
C PRO A 194 5.18 -0.29 -16.75
N ASN A 195 4.91 0.90 -16.18
CA ASN A 195 5.82 2.04 -16.14
C ASN A 195 6.45 2.27 -14.74
N HIS A 196 6.75 1.22 -13.99
CA HIS A 196 7.33 1.35 -12.64
C HIS A 196 8.62 2.18 -12.61
N LEU A 197 9.50 2.09 -13.62
CA LEU A 197 10.70 2.95 -13.69
C LEU A 197 10.36 4.44 -13.76
N GLY A 198 9.33 4.82 -14.53
CA GLY A 198 8.84 6.20 -14.57
C GLY A 198 8.25 6.65 -13.24
N ARG A 199 7.48 5.77 -12.57
CA ARG A 199 6.98 5.99 -11.20
C ARG A 199 8.11 6.23 -10.21
N PHE A 200 9.14 5.38 -10.24
CA PHE A 200 10.32 5.51 -9.39
C PHE A 200 11.06 6.82 -9.67
N ALA A 201 11.32 7.14 -10.94
CA ALA A 201 11.99 8.38 -11.35
C ALA A 201 11.22 9.65 -10.93
N ARG A 202 9.89 9.61 -10.84
CA ARG A 202 9.05 10.70 -10.31
C ARG A 202 9.17 10.84 -8.78
N ARG A 203 9.11 9.72 -8.06
CA ARG A 203 9.08 9.69 -6.58
C ARG A 203 10.45 9.95 -5.96
N TYR A 204 11.51 9.47 -6.59
CA TYR A 204 12.89 9.59 -6.10
C TYR A 204 13.31 11.04 -5.77
N PRO A 205 13.14 12.05 -6.66
CA PRO A 205 13.49 13.43 -6.33
C PRO A 205 12.63 14.03 -5.21
N ILE A 206 11.37 13.60 -5.08
CA ILE A 206 10.51 14.03 -3.95
C ILE A 206 11.14 13.56 -2.64
N MET A 207 11.50 12.28 -2.56
CA MET A 207 12.14 11.68 -1.37
C MET A 207 13.48 12.36 -1.01
N LYS A 208 14.27 12.74 -2.01
CA LYS A 208 15.50 13.53 -1.81
C LYS A 208 15.20 14.95 -1.29
N SER A 209 14.22 15.62 -1.87
CA SER A 209 13.85 17.01 -1.51
C SER A 209 13.34 17.16 -0.07
N ILE A 210 12.87 16.08 0.53
CA ILE A 210 12.39 16.06 1.92
C ILE A 210 13.45 15.53 2.90
N GLY A 211 14.55 14.97 2.39
CA GLY A 211 15.65 14.36 3.13
C GLY A 211 16.06 15.12 4.39
N ALA A 212 16.35 16.40 4.20
CA ALA A 212 16.82 17.29 5.26
C ALA A 212 15.74 17.68 6.30
N ARG A 213 14.46 17.41 6.01
CA ARG A 213 13.31 17.72 6.88
C ARG A 213 12.83 16.51 7.67
N ILE A 214 13.41 15.34 7.46
CA ILE A 214 13.05 14.12 8.18
C ILE A 214 13.64 14.15 9.59
N VAL A 215 12.77 13.91 10.57
CA VAL A 215 13.12 13.83 11.99
C VAL A 215 12.72 12.45 12.51
N ALA A 216 13.72 11.70 12.97
CA ALA A 216 13.51 10.43 13.64
C ALA A 216 12.76 10.64 14.96
N THR A 217 11.68 9.91 15.16
CA THR A 217 11.02 9.82 16.47
C THR A 217 11.25 8.44 17.09
N PRO A 218 11.35 8.34 18.43
CA PRO A 218 11.58 7.06 19.09
C PRO A 218 10.49 6.04 18.71
N PRO A 219 10.84 4.76 18.52
CA PRO A 219 9.82 3.72 18.42
C PRO A 219 8.97 3.77 19.70
N ALA A 220 7.63 3.72 19.59
CA ALA A 220 6.83 3.61 20.80
C ALA A 220 7.30 2.39 21.56
N LEU A 221 7.63 2.63 22.83
CA LEU A 221 7.95 1.58 23.76
C LEU A 221 6.77 0.61 23.75
N PRO A 222 7.03 -0.71 23.73
CA PRO A 222 5.95 -1.65 24.02
C PRO A 222 5.28 -1.20 25.33
N PRO A 223 3.95 -1.30 25.44
CA PRO A 223 3.26 -0.91 26.67
C PRO A 223 4.01 -1.53 27.84
N LYS A 224 4.42 -0.70 28.81
CA LYS A 224 5.17 -1.17 29.98
C LYS A 224 4.35 -2.30 30.58
N ALA A 225 4.90 -3.52 30.55
CA ALA A 225 4.26 -4.67 31.15
C ALA A 225 3.95 -4.30 32.61
N GLY A 226 2.66 -4.32 32.96
CA GLY A 226 2.24 -4.11 34.33
C GLY A 226 2.94 -5.13 35.22
N ARG A 227 3.21 -4.79 36.49
CA ARG A 227 3.90 -5.70 37.44
C ARG A 227 3.32 -7.12 37.46
N ASN A 228 2.03 -7.29 37.16
CA ASN A 228 1.36 -8.60 37.17
C ASN A 228 1.19 -9.25 35.79
N ASP A 229 1.55 -8.58 34.70
CA ASP A 229 1.39 -9.10 33.33
C ASP A 229 2.43 -10.18 33.03
N SER A 230 2.18 -11.00 32.02
CA SER A 230 3.15 -11.97 31.51
C SER A 230 4.44 -11.28 31.09
N CYS A 231 5.59 -11.81 31.52
CA CYS A 231 6.88 -11.19 31.29
C CYS A 231 7.28 -11.30 29.81
N PRO A 232 7.68 -10.20 29.15
CA PRO A 232 7.95 -10.17 27.72
C PRO A 232 9.19 -10.97 27.29
N CYS A 233 10.01 -11.47 28.22
CA CYS A 233 11.14 -12.37 27.92
C CYS A 233 10.73 -13.82 27.61
N GLY A 234 9.43 -14.14 27.60
CA GLY A 234 8.93 -15.47 27.28
C GLY A 234 9.03 -16.50 28.41
N SER A 235 9.36 -16.07 29.64
CA SER A 235 9.55 -16.98 30.78
C SER A 235 8.25 -17.57 31.36
N GLY A 236 7.08 -17.11 30.91
CA GLY A 236 5.76 -17.49 31.46
C GLY A 236 5.46 -16.94 32.87
N LYS A 237 6.39 -16.19 33.49
CA LYS A 237 6.23 -15.59 34.83
C LYS A 237 5.60 -14.19 34.75
N LYS A 238 5.00 -13.71 35.84
CA LYS A 238 4.58 -12.30 35.96
C LYS A 238 5.80 -11.36 35.93
N TYR A 239 5.70 -10.19 35.30
CA TYR A 239 6.81 -9.26 35.09
C TYR A 239 7.58 -8.94 36.39
N LYS A 240 6.87 -8.66 37.49
CA LYS A 240 7.48 -8.38 38.82
C LYS A 240 8.28 -9.54 39.43
N ARG A 241 8.12 -10.77 38.92
CA ARG A 241 8.81 -11.98 39.37
C ARG A 241 9.85 -12.47 38.35
N CYS A 242 10.18 -11.65 37.36
CA CYS A 242 11.15 -11.98 36.33
C CYS A 242 11.96 -10.72 35.97
N CYS A 243 11.77 -10.12 34.79
CA CYS A 243 12.57 -8.95 34.37
C CYS A 243 12.30 -7.68 35.19
N GLY A 244 11.22 -7.62 35.97
CA GLY A 244 10.92 -6.53 36.90
C GLY A 244 11.39 -6.79 38.33
N THR A 245 12.25 -7.79 38.54
CA THR A 245 12.89 -8.05 39.84
C THR A 245 14.17 -7.21 39.89
N SER A 246 14.10 -6.07 40.57
CA SER A 246 15.27 -5.40 41.13
C SER A 246 15.60 -6.04 42.47
#